data_AF-A0A445LB87-F1
#
_entry.id   AF-A0A445LB87-F1
#
_cell.length_a   1.000
_cell.length_b   1.000
_cell.length_c   1.000
_cell.angle_alpha   90.00
_cell.angle_beta   90.00
_cell.angle_gamma   90.00
#
_symmetry.space_group_name_H-M   'P 1'
#
loop_
_entity.id
_entity.type
_entity.pdbx_description
1 polymer ?
#
loop_
_entity_poly.entity_id
_entity_poly.type
_entity_poly.pdbx_seq_one_letter_code
_entity_poly.pdbx_strand_id
1 'polypeptide(L)'
;MWFGFAGDNAVETDQGLHMVYMHAGTNPFEVINQAVKAVEKHMQTFLHREKKRLPSCLDWFGWCTWDAFYTDVTAEGVEEGLKSLSQGGTPPRFLIIDDGWQQIENKAKDATECLVQEGAQFATRLTGIKENTKFQKKLQNNEQMSGLKHLVHGAKQHHNVKNVYVWHALAGYWGGVKPAATGMEHYDTALAYPVQSPGVLGNQPDIVMDSLAVHGLGLVHPKKVFNFYNELHAYLASCGVDGVKVDVQNIIETLGAGHGGRVSLTRSYHHALEASIASNFTDNGCIACMCHNTDGLYSAKQTAIVRASDDFYPRDPASHTIHISSVAYNSLFLGEFMQPDWDMFHSLHPAADYHAAARAIGGCPIYVSDKPGNHNFDLLKKLVLPDGSVLRAQLPGRPTRDSLFVDPARDRTSLLKIWNLNKCSGVVGVFNCQGAGWCKIEKKTRIHDTSPGTLTASVCASDVDLITQVAGAEWLGDTIVYAYRSGTLWQSLTISFSV
;
A
#
# COMPACT_ATOMS: atom_id res chain seq x y z
N MET A 1 29.27 -14.68 5.18
CA MET A 1 28.42 -14.24 6.30
C MET A 1 28.64 -12.74 6.42
N TRP A 2 27.73 -11.92 5.89
CA TRP A 2 27.83 -10.46 6.02
C TRP A 2 26.97 -10.08 7.23
N PHE A 3 27.64 -9.65 8.30
CA PHE A 3 27.00 -9.22 9.55
C PHE A 3 26.28 -7.89 9.30
N GLY A 4 25.08 -7.73 9.86
CA GLY A 4 24.21 -6.59 9.59
C GLY A 4 24.85 -5.26 9.95
N PHE A 5 24.79 -4.28 9.04
CA PHE A 5 25.31 -2.94 9.26
C PHE A 5 24.25 -2.06 9.92
N ALA A 6 24.62 -1.36 11.00
CA ALA A 6 23.78 -0.36 11.64
C ALA A 6 23.49 0.85 10.73
N GLY A 7 24.25 1.02 9.64
CA GLY A 7 24.15 2.18 8.75
C GLY A 7 24.66 3.47 9.38
N ASP A 8 25.41 3.37 10.49
CA ASP A 8 26.00 4.47 11.23
C ASP A 8 27.37 4.04 11.74
N ASN A 9 28.43 4.73 11.30
CA ASN A 9 29.81 4.42 11.70
C ASN A 9 30.07 4.66 13.19
N ALA A 10 29.23 5.45 13.86
CA ALA A 10 29.33 5.67 15.30
C ALA A 10 28.73 4.52 16.13
N VAL A 11 28.02 3.58 15.49
CA VAL A 11 27.41 2.42 16.17
C VAL A 11 28.33 1.22 16.00
N GLU A 12 29.13 0.97 17.03
CA GLU A 12 30.05 -0.17 17.10
C GLU A 12 29.52 -1.23 18.07
N THR A 13 29.66 -2.50 17.70
CA THR A 13 29.36 -3.66 18.56
C THR A 13 30.37 -4.76 18.29
N ASP A 14 30.81 -5.46 19.33
CA ASP A 14 31.64 -6.66 19.26
C ASP A 14 30.79 -7.95 19.30
N GLN A 15 29.47 -7.82 19.43
CA GLN A 15 28.52 -8.93 19.52
C GLN A 15 27.45 -8.89 18.42
N GLY A 16 27.24 -10.05 17.78
CA GLY A 16 26.09 -10.31 16.91
C GLY A 16 24.99 -11.02 17.67
N LEU A 17 24.08 -10.26 18.27
CA LEU A 17 22.91 -10.82 18.97
C LEU A 17 21.83 -11.18 17.93
N HIS A 18 21.40 -12.45 17.92
CA HIS A 18 20.26 -12.95 17.11
C HIS A 18 20.42 -12.80 15.59
N MET A 19 21.51 -13.35 15.05
CA MET A 19 21.88 -13.16 13.63
C MET A 19 21.00 -13.92 12.63
N VAL A 20 20.54 -15.12 12.99
CA VAL A 20 19.78 -15.99 12.10
C VAL A 20 18.73 -16.74 12.91
N TYR A 21 17.51 -16.79 12.39
CA TYR A 21 16.46 -17.69 12.83
C TYR A 21 16.08 -18.63 11.68
N MET A 22 15.93 -19.91 11.97
CA MET A 22 15.51 -20.94 11.00
C MET A 22 14.30 -21.69 11.55
N HIS A 23 13.28 -21.84 10.70
CA HIS A 23 12.10 -22.65 10.98
C HIS A 23 11.90 -23.62 9.81
N ALA A 24 11.45 -24.84 10.09
CA ALA A 24 11.27 -25.88 9.09
C ALA A 24 9.94 -26.61 9.30
N GLY A 25 9.35 -27.07 8.19
CA GLY A 25 8.08 -27.78 8.16
C GLY A 25 7.67 -28.14 6.74
N THR A 26 6.56 -28.84 6.58
CA THR A 26 6.10 -29.40 5.30
C THR A 26 5.02 -28.56 4.62
N ASN A 27 4.33 -27.70 5.36
CA ASN A 27 3.40 -26.71 4.82
C ASN A 27 4.08 -25.32 4.79
N PRO A 28 4.34 -24.74 3.60
CA PRO A 28 5.04 -23.46 3.48
C PRO A 28 4.27 -22.31 4.16
N PHE A 29 2.94 -22.31 4.14
CA PHE A 29 2.16 -21.24 4.77
C PHE A 29 2.23 -21.31 6.29
N GLU A 30 2.12 -22.50 6.87
CA GLU A 30 2.32 -22.72 8.31
C GLU A 30 3.75 -22.40 8.74
N VAL A 31 4.75 -22.78 7.94
CA VAL A 31 6.16 -22.50 8.23
C VAL A 31 6.40 -21.00 8.37
N ILE A 32 5.91 -20.19 7.42
CA ILE A 32 6.10 -18.73 7.48
C ILE A 32 5.31 -18.15 8.67
N ASN A 33 4.07 -18.57 8.89
CA ASN A 33 3.25 -18.10 10.03
C ASN A 33 3.91 -18.38 11.39
N GLN A 34 4.34 -19.63 11.60
CA GLN A 34 4.99 -20.05 12.84
C GLN A 34 6.35 -19.37 13.01
N ALA A 35 7.11 -19.18 11.93
CA ALA A 35 8.37 -18.47 11.97
C ALA A 35 8.18 -17.01 12.43
N VAL A 36 7.25 -16.28 11.83
CA VAL A 36 6.98 -14.89 12.20
C VAL A 36 6.46 -14.79 13.63
N LYS A 37 5.59 -15.69 14.08
CA LYS A 37 5.13 -15.75 15.48
C LYS A 37 6.24 -16.07 16.48
N ALA A 38 7.20 -16.92 16.12
CA ALA A 38 8.37 -17.21 16.95
C ALA A 38 9.29 -15.98 17.06
N VAL A 39 9.55 -15.31 15.94
CA VAL A 39 10.33 -14.06 15.91
C VAL A 39 9.62 -12.95 16.68
N GLU A 40 8.29 -12.83 16.57
CA GLU A 40 7.47 -11.90 17.36
C GLU A 40 7.64 -12.14 18.85
N LYS A 41 7.51 -13.39 19.31
CA LYS A 41 7.68 -13.77 20.72
C LYS A 41 9.07 -13.45 21.25
N HIS A 42 10.09 -13.64 20.42
CA HIS A 42 11.49 -13.41 20.79
C HIS A 42 11.84 -11.91 20.80
N MET A 43 11.50 -11.19 19.74
CA MET A 43 11.90 -9.79 19.54
C MET A 43 11.02 -8.80 20.31
N GLN A 44 9.72 -9.06 20.42
CA GLN A 44 8.73 -8.20 21.10
C GLN A 44 8.65 -6.74 20.56
N THR A 45 9.22 -6.49 19.39
CA THR A 45 9.27 -5.17 18.74
C THR A 45 8.14 -4.94 17.74
N PHE A 46 7.45 -5.99 17.29
CA PHE A 46 6.29 -5.91 16.40
C PHE A 46 5.21 -6.88 16.87
N LEU A 47 4.03 -6.82 16.24
CA LEU A 47 2.97 -7.80 16.44
C LEU A 47 2.62 -8.49 15.12
N HIS A 48 2.25 -9.77 15.20
CA HIS A 48 1.71 -10.51 14.06
C HIS A 48 0.36 -9.92 13.61
N ARG A 49 0.02 -9.99 12.31
CA ARG A 49 -1.20 -9.41 11.71
C ARG A 49 -2.47 -9.70 12.53
N GLU A 50 -2.62 -10.95 12.99
CA GLU A 50 -3.79 -11.42 13.74
C GLU A 50 -4.03 -10.70 15.07
N LYS A 51 -3.02 -10.05 15.65
CA LYS A 51 -3.14 -9.27 16.89
C LYS A 51 -3.42 -7.79 16.65
N LYS A 52 -3.42 -7.35 15.39
CA LYS A 52 -3.66 -5.96 15.00
C LYS A 52 -5.13 -5.74 14.71
N ARG A 53 -5.64 -4.58 15.11
CA ARG A 53 -7.00 -4.18 14.77
C ARG A 53 -7.04 -3.76 13.30
N LEU A 54 -7.75 -4.52 12.47
CA LEU A 54 -8.04 -4.12 11.10
C LEU A 54 -9.02 -2.94 11.10
N PRO A 55 -8.75 -1.86 10.35
CA PRO A 55 -9.68 -0.74 10.20
C PRO A 55 -10.87 -1.14 9.30
N SER A 56 -12.02 -0.54 9.57
CA SER A 56 -13.28 -0.79 8.86
C SER A 56 -13.28 -0.37 7.38
N CYS A 57 -12.32 0.48 6.95
CA CYS A 57 -12.20 0.92 5.56
C CYS A 57 -12.00 -0.25 4.57
N LEU A 58 -11.49 -1.40 5.05
CA LEU A 58 -11.28 -2.60 4.24
C LEU A 58 -12.57 -3.21 3.68
N ASP A 59 -13.70 -2.98 4.34
CA ASP A 59 -14.99 -3.58 3.97
C ASP A 59 -15.85 -2.65 3.11
N TRP A 60 -15.29 -1.48 2.75
CA TRP A 60 -15.95 -0.42 2.01
C TRP A 60 -15.24 -0.19 0.67
N PHE A 61 -16.03 -0.05 -0.40
CA PHE A 61 -15.50 0.37 -1.70
C PHE A 61 -14.92 1.79 -1.57
N GLY A 62 -13.72 1.97 -2.09
CA GLY A 62 -13.01 3.24 -1.98
C GLY A 62 -12.74 3.96 -3.30
N TRP A 63 -12.35 5.22 -3.17
CA TRP A 63 -11.81 6.03 -4.26
C TRP A 63 -10.58 6.80 -3.79
N CYS A 64 -9.49 6.72 -4.56
CA CYS A 64 -8.25 7.44 -4.33
C CYS A 64 -8.06 8.51 -5.40
N THR A 65 -7.71 9.73 -5.00
CA THR A 65 -7.64 10.88 -5.91
C THR A 65 -6.38 10.92 -6.78
N TRP A 66 -5.43 9.99 -6.61
CA TRP A 66 -4.10 10.04 -7.25
C TRP A 66 -4.16 10.02 -8.77
N ASP A 67 -4.61 8.96 -9.46
CA ASP A 67 -4.61 8.99 -10.94
C ASP A 67 -5.68 9.93 -11.53
N ALA A 68 -6.67 10.31 -10.71
CA ALA A 68 -7.70 11.25 -11.10
C ALA A 68 -7.13 12.65 -11.32
N PHE A 69 -6.25 13.11 -10.40
CA PHE A 69 -5.79 14.50 -10.38
C PHE A 69 -4.28 14.67 -10.16
N TYR A 70 -3.57 13.63 -9.74
CA TYR A 70 -2.23 13.69 -9.18
C TYR A 70 -2.14 14.81 -8.14
N THR A 71 -1.11 15.64 -8.20
CA THR A 71 -0.93 16.79 -7.31
C THR A 71 -1.92 17.93 -7.54
N ASP A 72 -2.80 17.86 -8.55
CA ASP A 72 -3.74 18.93 -8.90
C ASP A 72 -5.11 18.78 -8.23
N VAL A 73 -5.27 17.82 -7.31
CA VAL A 73 -6.53 17.59 -6.57
C VAL A 73 -7.05 18.87 -5.90
N THR A 74 -8.37 19.11 -5.99
CA THR A 74 -9.09 20.23 -5.36
C THR A 74 -10.32 19.73 -4.61
N ALA A 75 -10.89 20.58 -3.74
CA ALA A 75 -12.13 20.24 -3.04
C ALA A 75 -13.30 20.00 -4.02
N GLU A 76 -13.39 20.79 -5.09
CA GLU A 76 -14.41 20.64 -6.13
C GLU A 76 -14.24 19.34 -6.93
N GLY A 77 -13.00 18.97 -7.26
CA GLY A 77 -12.71 17.72 -7.97
C GLY A 77 -13.08 16.48 -7.13
N VAL A 78 -12.83 16.52 -5.82
CA VAL A 78 -13.26 15.46 -4.90
C VAL A 78 -14.78 15.34 -4.87
N GLU A 79 -15.50 16.45 -4.74
CA GLU A 79 -16.97 16.47 -4.76
C GLU A 79 -17.54 15.91 -6.07
N GLU A 80 -16.93 16.27 -7.22
CA GLU A 80 -17.34 15.75 -8.53
C GLU A 80 -17.17 14.24 -8.64
N GLY A 81 -16.04 13.69 -8.17
CA GLY A 81 -15.79 12.24 -8.21
C GLY A 81 -16.74 11.45 -7.31
N LEU A 82 -16.98 11.92 -6.08
CA LEU A 82 -17.94 11.29 -5.16
C LEU A 82 -19.36 11.27 -5.76
N LYS A 83 -19.77 12.39 -6.37
CA LYS A 83 -21.05 12.50 -7.06
C LYS A 83 -21.13 11.55 -8.26
N SER A 84 -20.10 11.50 -9.09
CA SER A 84 -20.06 10.67 -10.30
C SER A 84 -20.21 9.18 -9.98
N LEU A 85 -19.43 8.67 -9.01
CA LEU A 85 -19.49 7.27 -8.59
C LEU A 85 -20.84 6.93 -7.93
N SER A 86 -21.38 7.84 -7.11
CA SER A 86 -22.66 7.63 -6.44
C SER A 86 -23.82 7.58 -7.44
N GLN A 87 -23.83 8.46 -8.45
CA GLN A 87 -24.83 8.46 -9.52
C GLN A 87 -24.77 7.20 -10.40
N GLY A 88 -23.59 6.58 -10.52
CA GLY A 88 -23.42 5.30 -11.23
C GLY A 88 -23.90 4.07 -10.45
N GLY A 89 -24.31 4.23 -9.20
CA GLY A 89 -24.79 3.15 -8.33
C GLY A 89 -23.68 2.36 -7.62
N THR A 90 -22.45 2.88 -7.59
CA THR A 90 -21.30 2.29 -6.88
C THR A 90 -20.69 3.33 -5.94
N PRO A 91 -21.44 3.76 -4.92
CA PRO A 91 -21.08 4.92 -4.14
C PRO A 91 -19.88 4.59 -3.21
N PRO A 92 -18.78 5.36 -3.27
CA PRO A 92 -17.62 5.09 -2.43
C PRO A 92 -17.96 5.40 -0.97
N ARG A 93 -17.52 4.51 -0.09
CA ARG A 93 -17.64 4.64 1.37
C ARG A 93 -16.29 4.88 2.03
N PHE A 94 -15.21 4.73 1.27
CA PHE A 94 -13.86 5.07 1.65
C PHE A 94 -13.28 6.09 0.66
N LEU A 95 -12.71 7.19 1.16
CA LEU A 95 -12.06 8.21 0.34
C LEU A 95 -10.61 8.34 0.77
N ILE A 96 -9.68 8.35 -0.19
CA ILE A 96 -8.28 8.74 0.03
C ILE A 96 -8.03 10.03 -0.73
N ILE A 97 -7.81 11.13 -0.01
CA ILE A 97 -7.29 12.37 -0.58
C ILE A 97 -5.76 12.22 -0.65
N ASP A 98 -5.28 11.89 -1.83
CA ASP A 98 -3.86 11.63 -2.10
C ASP A 98 -3.05 12.94 -2.21
N ASP A 99 -1.77 12.85 -2.59
CA ASP A 99 -0.84 13.97 -2.66
C ASP A 99 -1.41 15.18 -3.44
N GLY A 100 -1.06 16.38 -3.00
CA GLY A 100 -1.49 17.65 -3.55
C GLY A 100 -2.30 18.52 -2.59
N TRP A 101 -2.62 18.07 -1.37
CA TRP A 101 -3.39 18.85 -0.39
C TRP A 101 -2.53 19.65 0.61
N GLN A 102 -1.26 19.25 0.80
CA GLN A 102 -0.36 19.82 1.82
C GLN A 102 0.21 21.19 1.42
N GLN A 103 0.59 21.99 2.43
CA GLN A 103 1.38 23.23 2.25
C GLN A 103 2.85 22.90 2.03
N ILE A 104 3.33 23.16 0.82
CA ILE A 104 4.70 22.82 0.42
C ILE A 104 5.44 24.07 -0.08
N GLU A 105 6.75 23.97 -0.24
CA GLU A 105 7.54 25.05 -0.83
C GLU A 105 7.01 25.39 -2.23
N ASN A 106 6.87 26.68 -2.52
CA ASN A 106 6.56 27.13 -3.88
C ASN A 106 7.70 26.68 -4.79
N LYS A 107 7.38 25.95 -5.87
CA LYS A 107 8.36 25.63 -6.91
C LYS A 107 9.02 26.94 -7.35
N ALA A 108 10.34 27.05 -7.15
CA ALA A 108 11.08 28.18 -7.69
C ALA A 108 10.86 28.19 -9.21
N LYS A 109 10.18 29.22 -9.73
CA LYS A 109 10.05 29.43 -11.18
C LYS A 109 11.40 29.74 -11.84
N ASP A 110 12.44 29.98 -11.03
CA ASP A 110 13.76 30.45 -11.44
C ASP A 110 14.91 29.48 -11.06
N ALA A 111 14.68 28.16 -11.12
CA ALA A 111 15.78 27.19 -11.03
C ALA A 111 16.50 27.04 -12.40
N THR A 112 16.96 28.15 -12.96
CA THR A 112 17.84 28.20 -14.15
C THR A 112 19.31 27.96 -13.81
N GLU A 113 19.67 27.82 -12.53
CA GLU A 113 21.06 27.61 -12.08
C GLU A 113 21.35 26.20 -11.51
N CYS A 114 20.40 25.27 -11.54
CA CYS A 114 20.65 23.87 -11.12
C CYS A 114 20.80 22.96 -12.34
N LEU A 115 21.94 22.28 -12.44
CA LEU A 115 22.31 21.35 -13.54
C LEU A 115 21.44 20.06 -13.58
N VAL A 116 20.55 19.85 -12.61
CA VAL A 116 19.65 18.69 -12.54
C VAL A 116 18.21 19.18 -12.30
N GLN A 117 17.42 19.24 -13.37
CA GLN A 117 15.99 19.65 -13.32
C GLN A 117 15.04 18.46 -13.15
N GLU A 118 15.45 17.25 -13.56
CA GLU A 118 14.66 16.03 -13.38
C GLU A 118 14.77 15.54 -11.92
N GLY A 119 13.64 15.30 -11.27
CA GLY A 119 13.59 14.76 -9.90
C GLY A 119 13.62 15.81 -8.80
N ALA A 120 13.95 17.08 -9.08
CA ALA A 120 13.96 18.17 -8.08
C ALA A 120 12.61 18.36 -7.36
N GLN A 121 11.49 17.97 -7.98
CA GLN A 121 10.18 17.94 -7.33
C GLN A 121 10.15 17.08 -6.07
N PHE A 122 10.97 16.02 -6.00
CA PHE A 122 11.06 15.12 -4.86
C PHE A 122 11.79 15.75 -3.67
N ALA A 123 12.57 16.81 -3.88
CA ALA A 123 13.21 17.57 -2.81
C ALA A 123 12.31 18.66 -2.19
N THR A 124 11.07 18.82 -2.69
CA THR A 124 10.11 19.80 -2.16
C THR A 124 9.77 19.47 -0.72
N ARG A 125 9.73 20.46 0.18
CA ARG A 125 9.48 20.24 1.61
C ARG A 125 8.13 20.77 2.08
N LEU A 126 7.65 20.18 3.17
CA LEU A 126 6.48 20.64 3.91
C LEU A 126 6.79 21.97 4.61
N THR A 127 5.91 22.96 4.45
CA THR A 127 6.04 24.29 5.07
C THR A 127 4.94 24.59 6.09
N GLY A 128 3.94 23.71 6.21
CA GLY A 128 2.91 23.79 7.22
C GLY A 128 2.10 22.50 7.34
N ILE A 129 1.48 22.27 8.50
CA ILE A 129 0.69 21.06 8.80
C ILE A 129 -0.77 21.12 8.33
N LYS A 130 -1.22 22.29 7.83
CA LYS A 130 -2.62 22.51 7.40
C LYS A 130 -2.77 22.35 5.89
N GLU A 131 -4.01 22.36 5.39
CA GLU A 131 -4.24 22.32 3.95
C GLU A 131 -3.67 23.55 3.21
N ASN A 132 -3.33 23.36 1.94
CA ASN A 132 -2.98 24.43 1.04
C ASN A 132 -4.21 25.19 0.51
N THR A 133 -3.95 26.20 -0.31
CA THR A 133 -4.95 27.13 -0.84
C THR A 133 -6.02 26.46 -1.71
N LYS A 134 -5.76 25.30 -2.31
CA LYS A 134 -6.76 24.57 -3.13
C LYS A 134 -7.91 23.99 -2.31
N PHE A 135 -7.71 23.85 -1.01
CA PHE A 135 -8.71 23.35 -0.07
C PHE A 135 -9.18 24.44 0.89
N GLN A 136 -8.68 25.67 0.80
CA GLN A 136 -9.14 26.78 1.64
C GLN A 136 -10.31 27.51 0.96
N LYS A 137 -11.45 27.60 1.65
CA LYS A 137 -12.57 28.45 1.21
C LYS A 137 -12.45 29.84 1.86
N LYS A 138 -12.62 30.91 1.07
CA LYS A 138 -12.89 32.25 1.62
C LYS A 138 -14.36 32.30 2.05
N LEU A 139 -14.65 31.98 3.30
CA LEU A 139 -15.99 32.18 3.85
C LEU A 139 -16.27 33.69 3.95
N GLN A 140 -17.42 34.13 3.41
CA GLN A 140 -17.86 35.53 3.44
C GLN A 140 -18.34 35.98 4.83
N ASN A 141 -18.58 35.02 5.72
CA ASN A 141 -18.95 35.26 7.11
C ASN A 141 -17.82 34.74 8.01
N ASN A 142 -17.49 35.47 9.07
CA ASN A 142 -16.40 35.26 10.04
C ASN A 142 -16.36 33.88 10.76
N GLU A 143 -16.99 32.83 10.24
CA GLU A 143 -16.86 31.47 10.74
C GLU A 143 -15.60 30.81 10.20
N GLN A 144 -14.75 30.39 11.14
CA GLN A 144 -13.38 29.95 10.94
C GLN A 144 -13.29 28.44 10.64
N MET A 145 -14.14 27.92 9.74
CA MET A 145 -14.10 26.50 9.37
C MET A 145 -13.02 26.27 8.31
N SER A 146 -12.06 25.38 8.57
CA SER A 146 -11.07 24.98 7.56
C SER A 146 -11.77 24.38 6.34
N GLY A 147 -11.26 24.63 5.14
CA GLY A 147 -11.97 24.19 3.94
C GLY A 147 -11.83 22.69 3.69
N LEU A 148 -10.76 22.06 4.20
CA LEU A 148 -10.66 20.60 4.29
C LEU A 148 -11.75 20.02 5.21
N LYS A 149 -12.01 20.63 6.37
CA LYS A 149 -13.09 20.20 7.27
C LYS A 149 -14.46 20.30 6.60
N HIS A 150 -14.70 21.37 5.85
CA HIS A 150 -15.94 21.52 5.10
C HIS A 150 -16.09 20.44 4.02
N LEU A 151 -15.03 20.11 3.27
CA LEU A 151 -15.02 19.03 2.29
C LEU A 151 -15.31 17.67 2.94
N VAL A 152 -14.59 17.32 4.01
CA VAL A 152 -14.75 16.04 4.70
C VAL A 152 -16.15 15.93 5.30
N HIS A 153 -16.67 17.00 5.88
CA HIS A 153 -18.05 17.05 6.36
C HIS A 153 -19.06 16.82 5.23
N GLY A 154 -18.88 17.49 4.08
CA GLY A 154 -19.72 17.29 2.89
C GLY A 154 -19.66 15.87 2.35
N ALA A 155 -18.46 15.28 2.26
CA ALA A 155 -18.27 13.88 1.84
C ALA A 155 -19.06 12.91 2.74
N LYS A 156 -19.00 13.11 4.06
CA LYS A 156 -19.70 12.27 5.04
C LYS A 156 -21.22 12.49 5.01
N GLN A 157 -21.68 13.73 4.98
CA GLN A 157 -23.12 14.06 5.08
C GLN A 157 -23.87 13.87 3.76
N HIS A 158 -23.29 14.30 2.63
CA HIS A 158 -23.99 14.31 1.34
C HIS A 158 -23.75 13.04 0.52
N HIS A 159 -22.58 12.42 0.67
CA HIS A 159 -22.20 11.22 -0.10
C HIS A 159 -22.14 9.95 0.76
N ASN A 160 -22.43 10.04 2.06
CA ASN A 160 -22.40 8.92 3.01
C ASN A 160 -21.03 8.21 3.08
N VAL A 161 -19.93 8.93 2.82
CA VAL A 161 -18.57 8.43 3.02
C VAL A 161 -18.38 8.07 4.50
N LYS A 162 -17.82 6.89 4.79
CA LYS A 162 -17.62 6.35 6.14
C LYS A 162 -16.23 6.68 6.67
N ASN A 163 -15.22 6.54 5.83
CA ASN A 163 -13.83 6.79 6.18
C ASN A 163 -13.20 7.74 5.17
N VAL A 164 -12.52 8.78 5.64
CA VAL A 164 -11.67 9.65 4.83
C VAL A 164 -10.25 9.55 5.33
N TYR A 165 -9.33 9.09 4.49
CA TYR A 165 -7.89 9.12 4.75
C TYR A 165 -7.23 10.21 3.91
N VAL A 166 -6.12 10.74 4.42
CA VAL A 166 -5.28 11.69 3.67
C VAL A 166 -3.85 11.19 3.56
N TRP A 167 -3.19 11.51 2.45
CA TRP A 167 -1.83 11.10 2.19
C TRP A 167 -0.80 12.01 2.87
N HIS A 168 0.31 11.46 3.37
CA HIS A 168 1.55 12.21 3.61
C HIS A 168 2.75 11.27 3.53
N ALA A 169 3.95 11.79 3.26
CA ALA A 169 5.17 10.98 3.39
C ALA A 169 5.53 10.77 4.86
N LEU A 170 6.27 9.71 5.20
CA LEU A 170 6.76 9.47 6.56
C LEU A 170 7.55 10.66 7.09
N ALA A 171 8.39 11.27 6.26
CA ALA A 171 9.16 12.46 6.60
C ALA A 171 8.35 13.78 6.56
N GLY A 172 7.03 13.73 6.31
CA GLY A 172 6.14 14.89 6.21
C GLY A 172 5.71 15.18 4.77
N TYR A 173 6.65 15.34 3.86
CA TYR A 173 6.46 15.39 2.40
C TYR A 173 7.65 14.71 1.70
N TRP A 174 7.70 14.66 0.37
CA TRP A 174 8.77 13.99 -0.39
C TRP A 174 10.19 14.40 0.06
N GLY A 175 10.45 15.70 0.22
CA GLY A 175 11.72 16.25 0.70
C GLY A 175 11.80 16.43 2.22
N GLY A 176 10.82 15.92 2.96
CA GLY A 176 10.72 16.09 4.41
C GLY A 176 10.08 17.41 4.85
N VAL A 177 10.35 17.81 6.10
CA VAL A 177 9.88 19.09 6.67
C VAL A 177 10.91 20.19 6.39
N LYS A 178 10.48 21.41 6.08
CA LYS A 178 11.42 22.52 5.87
C LYS A 178 12.10 22.93 7.18
N PRO A 179 13.45 22.94 7.25
CA PRO A 179 14.18 23.47 8.41
C PRO A 179 13.83 24.94 8.66
N ALA A 180 13.63 25.29 9.95
CA ALA A 180 13.29 26.65 10.38
C ALA A 180 12.09 27.28 9.63
N ALA A 181 11.14 26.46 9.17
CA ALA A 181 9.87 26.99 8.67
C ALA A 181 9.10 27.68 9.79
N THR A 182 8.52 28.84 9.46
CA THR A 182 7.82 29.68 10.44
C THR A 182 6.67 28.92 11.10
N GLY A 183 6.71 28.81 12.43
CA GLY A 183 5.71 28.08 13.22
C GLY A 183 5.93 26.56 13.29
N MET A 184 7.06 26.08 12.78
CA MET A 184 7.47 24.66 12.81
C MET A 184 8.87 24.47 13.42
N GLU A 185 9.46 25.52 13.99
CA GLU A 185 10.82 25.52 14.53
C GLU A 185 10.99 24.53 15.69
N HIS A 186 9.92 24.28 16.46
CA HIS A 186 9.93 23.38 17.61
C HIS A 186 10.08 21.90 17.26
N TYR A 187 9.95 21.54 15.98
CA TYR A 187 10.23 20.18 15.50
C TYR A 187 11.72 19.87 15.35
N ASP A 188 12.59 20.89 15.44
CA ASP A 188 14.05 20.73 15.36
C ASP A 188 14.49 19.97 14.09
N THR A 189 13.94 20.40 12.96
CA THR A 189 14.18 19.76 11.66
C THR A 189 15.54 20.17 11.10
N ALA A 190 16.32 19.19 10.66
CA ALA A 190 17.63 19.39 10.03
C ALA A 190 17.71 18.69 8.67
N LEU A 191 18.62 19.12 7.81
CA LEU A 191 18.90 18.39 6.57
C LEU A 191 19.72 17.13 6.89
N ALA A 192 19.24 16.00 6.40
CA ALA A 192 19.93 14.72 6.40
C ALA A 192 20.05 14.22 4.96
N TYR A 193 21.15 13.57 4.63
CA TYR A 193 21.47 13.17 3.26
C TYR A 193 21.43 11.65 3.17
N PRO A 194 20.51 11.08 2.38
CA PRO A 194 20.34 9.64 2.30
C PRO A 194 21.56 8.97 1.67
N VAL A 195 21.98 7.85 2.27
CA VAL A 195 23.08 7.03 1.75
C VAL A 195 22.55 5.67 1.32
N GLN A 196 22.65 5.36 0.03
CA GLN A 196 22.22 4.08 -0.51
C GLN A 196 23.33 3.02 -0.40
N SER A 197 22.93 1.78 -0.13
CA SER A 197 23.87 0.66 -0.15
C SER A 197 24.25 0.28 -1.59
N PRO A 198 25.46 -0.26 -1.82
CA PRO A 198 25.86 -0.76 -3.14
C PRO A 198 24.90 -1.81 -3.72
N GLY A 199 24.27 -2.62 -2.87
CA GLY A 199 23.29 -3.62 -3.28
C GLY A 199 21.99 -3.00 -3.82
N VAL A 200 21.50 -1.93 -3.18
CA VAL A 200 20.32 -1.18 -3.65
C VAL A 200 20.63 -0.49 -4.97
N LEU A 201 21.75 0.25 -5.05
CA LEU A 201 22.20 0.93 -6.27
C LEU A 201 22.38 -0.05 -7.44
N GLY A 202 22.96 -1.23 -7.19
CA GLY A 202 23.14 -2.27 -8.20
C GLY A 202 21.82 -2.90 -8.65
N ASN A 203 20.77 -2.87 -7.83
CA ASN A 203 19.46 -3.38 -8.19
C ASN A 203 18.66 -2.39 -9.02
N GLN A 204 18.48 -1.16 -8.54
CA GLN A 204 17.72 -0.09 -9.20
C GLN A 204 18.27 1.29 -8.79
N PRO A 205 18.87 2.04 -9.72
CA PRO A 205 19.10 3.48 -9.54
C PRO A 205 17.76 4.19 -9.36
N ASP A 206 17.71 5.17 -8.46
CA ASP A 206 16.48 5.86 -8.10
C ASP A 206 16.69 7.38 -8.12
N ILE A 207 16.01 8.05 -9.05
CA ILE A 207 16.09 9.49 -9.24
C ILE A 207 15.61 10.28 -8.01
N VAL A 208 14.68 9.71 -7.22
CA VAL A 208 14.22 10.30 -5.96
C VAL A 208 15.39 10.36 -4.98
N MET A 209 16.11 9.25 -4.86
CA MET A 209 17.26 9.13 -3.96
C MET A 209 18.42 10.00 -4.42
N ASP A 210 18.71 10.03 -5.72
CA ASP A 210 19.74 10.91 -6.29
C ASP A 210 19.42 12.39 -6.00
N SER A 211 18.16 12.79 -6.18
CA SER A 211 17.71 14.16 -5.87
C SER A 211 17.89 14.49 -4.38
N LEU A 212 17.47 13.60 -3.48
CA LEU A 212 17.58 13.81 -2.04
C LEU A 212 19.02 13.74 -1.53
N ALA A 213 19.90 12.96 -2.17
CA ALA A 213 21.32 12.94 -1.85
C ALA A 213 22.02 14.28 -2.16
N VAL A 214 21.53 15.02 -3.17
CA VAL A 214 22.03 16.36 -3.52
C VAL A 214 21.39 17.44 -2.66
N HIS A 215 20.05 17.44 -2.56
CA HIS A 215 19.31 18.55 -1.94
C HIS A 215 19.08 18.38 -0.43
N GLY A 216 19.26 17.17 0.09
CA GLY A 216 18.98 16.80 1.48
C GLY A 216 17.49 16.60 1.76
N LEU A 217 17.17 15.69 2.67
CA LEU A 217 15.84 15.49 3.23
C LEU A 217 15.72 16.23 4.56
N GLY A 218 14.63 16.97 4.75
CA GLY A 218 14.31 17.63 6.02
C GLY A 218 13.82 16.63 7.06
N LEU A 219 14.75 16.11 7.85
CA LEU A 219 14.49 15.11 8.88
C LEU A 219 14.12 15.80 10.20
N VAL A 220 12.89 15.57 10.67
CA VAL A 220 12.44 15.97 12.01
C VAL A 220 13.26 15.19 13.04
N HIS A 221 13.80 15.86 14.07
CA HIS A 221 14.61 15.17 15.05
C HIS A 221 13.83 14.00 15.71
N PRO A 222 14.41 12.80 15.88
CA PRO A 222 13.66 11.61 16.34
C PRO A 222 13.01 11.75 17.73
N LYS A 223 13.54 12.65 18.58
CA LYS A 223 12.92 12.99 19.88
C LYS A 223 11.70 13.93 19.78
N LYS A 224 11.45 14.51 18.61
CA LYS A 224 10.39 15.49 18.33
C LYS A 224 9.36 14.98 17.33
N VAL A 225 9.65 13.89 16.61
CA VAL A 225 8.79 13.35 15.55
C VAL A 225 7.39 12.95 16.03
N PHE A 226 7.22 12.51 17.28
CA PHE A 226 5.88 12.30 17.85
C PHE A 226 5.07 13.59 17.89
N ASN A 227 5.65 14.72 18.31
CA ASN A 227 4.93 15.99 18.35
C ASN A 227 4.52 16.43 16.95
N PHE A 228 5.42 16.26 15.96
CA PHE A 228 5.11 16.54 14.57
C PHE A 228 3.91 15.72 14.07
N TYR A 229 3.93 14.40 14.22
CA TYR A 229 2.81 13.56 13.81
C TYR A 229 1.54 13.88 14.59
N ASN A 230 1.64 14.04 15.91
CA ASN A 230 0.47 14.27 16.74
C ASN A 230 -0.20 15.61 16.44
N GLU A 231 0.56 16.67 16.17
CA GLU A 231 -0.01 17.96 15.75
C GLU A 231 -0.65 17.88 14.36
N LEU A 232 0.01 17.21 13.39
CA LEU A 232 -0.54 16.97 12.05
C LEU A 232 -1.83 16.13 12.11
N HIS A 233 -1.81 15.02 12.84
CA HIS A 233 -2.95 14.11 12.93
C HIS A 233 -4.08 14.68 13.78
N ALA A 234 -3.80 15.46 14.82
CA ALA A 234 -4.82 16.19 15.56
C ALA A 234 -5.53 17.22 14.68
N TYR A 235 -4.78 17.92 13.83
CA TYR A 235 -5.38 18.82 12.84
C TYR A 235 -6.33 18.07 11.89
N LEU A 236 -5.88 16.95 11.34
CA LEU A 236 -6.67 16.12 10.43
C LEU A 236 -7.92 15.55 11.11
N ALA A 237 -7.78 15.01 12.32
CA ALA A 237 -8.90 14.55 13.13
C ALA A 237 -9.91 15.68 13.42
N SER A 238 -9.43 16.90 13.69
CA SER A 238 -10.30 18.08 13.87
C SER A 238 -11.11 18.47 12.61
N CYS A 239 -10.60 18.07 11.43
CA CYS A 239 -11.28 18.17 10.14
C CYS A 239 -12.24 17.00 9.87
N GLY A 240 -12.27 15.99 10.74
CA GLY A 240 -13.08 14.79 10.60
C GLY A 240 -12.43 13.68 9.76
N VAL A 241 -11.13 13.76 9.48
CA VAL A 241 -10.36 12.69 8.82
C VAL A 241 -10.22 11.51 9.78
N ASP A 242 -10.32 10.29 9.25
CA ASP A 242 -10.38 9.03 10.02
C ASP A 242 -9.07 8.23 10.00
N GLY A 243 -8.09 8.67 9.21
CA GLY A 243 -6.79 7.99 9.11
C GLY A 243 -5.89 8.60 8.04
N VAL A 244 -4.76 7.92 7.79
CA VAL A 244 -3.72 8.40 6.86
C VAL A 244 -3.21 7.30 5.93
N LYS A 245 -2.78 7.70 4.74
CA LYS A 245 -1.93 6.89 3.85
C LYS A 245 -0.51 7.43 3.96
N VAL A 246 0.43 6.64 4.48
CA VAL A 246 1.80 7.09 4.78
C VAL A 246 2.78 6.47 3.79
N ASP A 247 3.30 7.29 2.90
CA ASP A 247 4.22 6.89 1.82
C ASP A 247 5.69 7.16 2.19
N VAL A 248 6.60 6.76 1.28
CA VAL A 248 8.04 7.05 1.34
C VAL A 248 8.67 6.56 2.65
N GLN A 249 8.24 5.42 3.19
CA GLN A 249 8.72 4.97 4.50
C GLN A 249 10.16 4.43 4.45
N ASN A 250 10.52 3.73 3.37
CA ASN A 250 11.85 3.13 3.20
C ASN A 250 13.00 4.14 3.21
N ILE A 251 12.75 5.42 2.94
CA ILE A 251 13.79 6.45 2.96
C ILE A 251 14.53 6.52 4.31
N ILE A 252 13.81 6.23 5.40
CA ILE A 252 14.34 6.37 6.76
C ILE A 252 15.51 5.41 7.03
N GLU A 253 15.57 4.29 6.32
CA GLU A 253 16.66 3.30 6.42
C GLU A 253 18.01 3.91 6.02
N THR A 254 17.99 4.92 5.15
CA THR A 254 19.19 5.54 4.57
C THR A 254 19.71 6.74 5.38
N LEU A 255 19.06 7.08 6.49
CA LEU A 255 19.27 8.30 7.26
C LEU A 255 19.75 8.03 8.70
N GLY A 256 20.17 6.80 9.00
CA GLY A 256 20.50 6.38 10.37
C GLY A 256 21.74 7.02 11.00
N ALA A 257 22.62 7.62 10.19
CA ALA A 257 23.87 8.21 10.65
C ALA A 257 23.64 9.36 11.65
N GLY A 258 24.28 9.30 12.82
CA GLY A 258 24.10 10.28 13.89
C GLY A 258 22.84 10.07 14.74
N HIS A 259 22.06 9.02 14.47
CA HIS A 259 20.80 8.71 15.16
C HIS A 259 20.79 7.30 15.79
N GLY A 260 21.96 6.69 15.96
CA GLY A 260 22.07 5.35 16.53
C GLY A 260 21.78 4.24 15.52
N GLY A 261 21.91 4.55 14.23
CA GLY A 261 21.72 3.62 13.13
C GLY A 261 20.28 3.50 12.62
N ARG A 262 20.15 2.87 11.44
CA ARG A 262 18.90 2.73 10.68
C ARG A 262 17.79 2.07 11.50
N VAL A 263 18.10 1.04 12.29
CA VAL A 263 17.12 0.32 13.11
C VAL A 263 16.57 1.20 14.22
N SER A 264 17.44 1.97 14.91
CA SER A 264 17.05 2.88 15.99
C SER A 264 16.14 3.98 15.46
N LEU A 265 16.58 4.65 14.38
CA LEU A 265 15.82 5.73 13.76
C LEU A 265 14.47 5.26 13.23
N THR A 266 14.44 4.16 12.47
CA THR A 266 13.21 3.56 11.93
C THR A 266 12.23 3.25 13.05
N ARG A 267 12.69 2.63 14.14
CA ARG A 267 11.84 2.29 15.28
C ARG A 267 11.27 3.53 15.96
N SER A 268 12.07 4.58 16.15
CA SER A 268 11.59 5.85 16.71
C SER A 268 10.47 6.46 15.87
N TYR A 269 10.64 6.47 14.54
CA TYR A 269 9.63 6.97 13.61
C TYR A 269 8.35 6.14 13.62
N HIS A 270 8.45 4.81 13.54
CA HIS A 270 7.28 3.93 13.56
C HIS A 270 6.51 4.02 14.90
N HIS A 271 7.21 4.01 16.04
CA HIS A 271 6.56 4.16 17.34
C HIS A 271 5.84 5.50 17.47
N ALA A 272 6.45 6.59 17.02
CA ALA A 272 5.84 7.91 17.03
C ALA A 272 4.61 7.98 16.11
N LEU A 273 4.70 7.39 14.91
CA LEU A 273 3.60 7.32 13.97
C LEU A 273 2.41 6.55 14.56
N GLU A 274 2.64 5.34 15.07
CA GLU A 274 1.60 4.51 15.68
C GLU A 274 0.97 5.17 16.91
N ALA A 275 1.78 5.79 17.77
CA ALA A 275 1.27 6.52 18.93
C ALA A 275 0.38 7.72 18.54
N SER A 276 0.74 8.43 17.47
CA SER A 276 -0.07 9.52 16.92
C SER A 276 -1.39 9.01 16.32
N ILE A 277 -1.35 7.91 15.56
CA ILE A 277 -2.54 7.26 15.01
C ILE A 277 -3.50 6.85 16.13
N ALA A 278 -3.00 6.17 17.17
CA ALA A 278 -3.81 5.74 18.29
C ALA A 278 -4.44 6.91 19.07
N SER A 279 -3.75 8.06 19.11
CA SER A 279 -4.22 9.25 19.82
C SER A 279 -5.30 10.03 19.05
N ASN A 280 -5.30 9.94 17.72
CA ASN A 280 -6.12 10.81 16.87
C ASN A 280 -7.18 10.07 16.03
N PHE A 281 -7.00 8.78 15.76
CA PHE A 281 -7.89 8.00 14.90
C PHE A 281 -8.43 6.77 15.63
N THR A 282 -9.75 6.72 15.80
CA THR A 282 -10.42 5.71 16.65
C THR A 282 -10.43 4.30 16.06
N ASP A 283 -10.17 4.16 14.76
CA ASP A 283 -10.27 2.90 14.03
C ASP A 283 -8.93 2.37 13.51
N ASN A 284 -7.81 2.81 14.10
CA ASN A 284 -6.46 2.41 13.66
C ASN A 284 -6.19 2.72 12.17
N GLY A 285 -6.65 3.90 11.73
CA GLY A 285 -6.64 4.25 10.31
C GLY A 285 -5.25 4.62 9.79
N CYS A 286 -4.56 3.64 9.21
CA CYS A 286 -3.25 3.84 8.60
C CYS A 286 -2.98 2.79 7.50
N ILE A 287 -2.62 3.26 6.31
CA ILE A 287 -2.06 2.46 5.21
C ILE A 287 -0.56 2.76 5.11
N ALA A 288 0.29 1.76 5.32
CA ALA A 288 1.72 1.90 5.14
C ALA A 288 2.13 1.59 3.70
N CYS A 289 2.83 2.51 3.04
CA CYS A 289 3.27 2.35 1.65
C CYS A 289 4.77 2.60 1.52
N MET A 290 5.38 2.05 0.47
CA MET A 290 6.84 2.11 0.25
C MET A 290 7.62 1.70 1.51
N CYS A 291 7.18 0.65 2.18
CA CYS A 291 7.56 0.31 3.58
C CYS A 291 8.06 -1.12 3.75
N HIS A 292 8.59 -1.73 2.68
CA HIS A 292 9.02 -3.14 2.69
C HIS A 292 10.41 -3.38 3.31
N ASN A 293 11.04 -2.34 3.88
CA ASN A 293 12.26 -2.54 4.66
C ASN A 293 11.97 -3.38 5.92
N THR A 294 12.90 -4.26 6.29
CA THR A 294 12.68 -5.18 7.43
C THR A 294 12.67 -4.46 8.78
N ASP A 295 13.34 -3.32 8.88
CA ASP A 295 13.42 -2.55 10.13
C ASP A 295 12.04 -2.02 10.54
N GLY A 296 11.25 -1.56 9.57
CA GLY A 296 9.87 -1.12 9.74
C GLY A 296 8.92 -2.29 10.04
N LEU A 297 9.00 -3.37 9.26
CA LEU A 297 8.18 -4.57 9.49
C LEU A 297 8.37 -5.14 10.91
N TYR A 298 9.61 -5.23 11.38
CA TYR A 298 9.94 -5.69 12.73
C TYR A 298 9.78 -4.62 13.82
N SER A 299 9.26 -3.43 13.50
CA SER A 299 8.95 -2.38 14.47
C SER A 299 7.45 -2.04 14.56
N ALA A 300 6.61 -2.58 13.67
CA ALA A 300 5.20 -2.20 13.59
C ALA A 300 4.29 -3.04 14.51
N LYS A 301 3.74 -2.41 15.55
CA LYS A 301 2.86 -3.07 16.53
C LYS A 301 1.38 -2.90 16.23
N GLN A 302 0.98 -1.76 15.65
CA GLN A 302 -0.41 -1.39 15.49
C GLN A 302 -0.82 -1.21 14.03
N THR A 303 0.02 -0.61 13.18
CA THR A 303 -0.30 -0.39 11.77
C THR A 303 -0.65 -1.71 11.11
N ALA A 304 -1.83 -1.75 10.51
CA ALA A 304 -2.50 -3.00 10.13
C ALA A 304 -2.67 -3.20 8.62
N ILE A 305 -2.41 -2.19 7.80
CA ILE A 305 -2.48 -2.29 6.33
C ILE A 305 -1.12 -1.93 5.72
N VAL A 306 -0.67 -2.75 4.75
CA VAL A 306 0.58 -2.55 4.00
C VAL A 306 0.32 -2.62 2.49
N ARG A 307 0.69 -1.60 1.72
CA ARG A 307 0.70 -1.71 0.25
C ARG A 307 1.69 -2.79 -0.15
N ALA A 308 1.28 -3.74 -0.96
CA ALA A 308 2.05 -4.93 -1.32
C ALA A 308 2.77 -4.85 -2.67
N SER A 309 2.73 -3.68 -3.31
CA SER A 309 3.36 -3.42 -4.61
C SER A 309 4.04 -2.05 -4.64
N ASP A 310 4.79 -1.85 -5.71
CA ASP A 310 4.99 -0.53 -6.28
C ASP A 310 3.66 0.08 -6.77
N ASP A 311 3.68 1.32 -7.26
CA ASP A 311 2.49 1.99 -7.77
C ASP A 311 1.81 1.21 -8.91
N PHE A 312 0.48 1.26 -8.94
CA PHE A 312 -0.27 0.92 -10.14
C PHE A 312 0.03 1.94 -11.26
N TYR A 313 0.63 1.49 -12.37
CA TYR A 313 0.98 2.35 -13.51
C TYR A 313 0.00 2.16 -14.68
N PRO A 314 -1.14 2.88 -14.74
CA PRO A 314 -2.17 2.67 -15.76
C PRO A 314 -1.70 2.91 -17.20
N ARG A 315 -0.61 3.67 -17.39
CA ARG A 315 -0.07 4.01 -18.70
C ARG A 315 1.12 3.13 -19.12
N ASP A 316 1.55 2.21 -18.27
CA ASP A 316 2.60 1.24 -18.60
C ASP A 316 1.97 -0.14 -18.78
N PRO A 317 1.69 -0.58 -20.02
CA PRO A 317 1.10 -1.88 -20.28
C PRO A 317 1.95 -3.05 -19.74
N ALA A 318 3.26 -2.85 -19.62
CA ALA A 318 4.17 -3.87 -19.13
C ALA A 318 3.99 -4.12 -17.61
N SER A 319 3.43 -3.16 -16.89
CA SER A 319 3.27 -3.24 -15.42
C SER A 319 2.15 -4.17 -14.97
N HIS A 320 1.09 -4.37 -15.76
CA HIS A 320 -0.16 -4.98 -15.27
C HIS A 320 -0.04 -6.44 -14.83
N THR A 321 0.57 -7.30 -15.66
CA THR A 321 0.71 -8.71 -15.30
C THR A 321 1.71 -8.91 -14.16
N ILE A 322 2.78 -8.12 -14.17
CA ILE A 322 3.77 -8.09 -13.09
C ILE A 322 3.13 -7.62 -11.79
N HIS A 323 2.28 -6.60 -11.81
CA HIS A 323 1.58 -6.09 -10.62
C HIS A 323 0.84 -7.22 -9.91
N ILE A 324 0.01 -7.99 -10.63
CA ILE A 324 -0.76 -9.09 -10.05
C ILE A 324 0.17 -10.19 -9.50
N SER A 325 1.24 -10.53 -10.22
CA SER A 325 2.22 -11.48 -9.70
C SER A 325 2.89 -10.94 -8.43
N SER A 326 3.40 -9.71 -8.44
CA SER A 326 4.10 -9.10 -7.31
C SER A 326 3.22 -9.00 -6.07
N VAL A 327 1.97 -8.52 -6.18
CA VAL A 327 1.09 -8.42 -4.99
C VAL A 327 0.77 -9.78 -4.40
N ALA A 328 0.57 -10.81 -5.23
CA ALA A 328 0.29 -12.16 -4.74
C ALA A 328 1.50 -12.74 -4.00
N TYR A 329 2.68 -12.71 -4.62
CA TYR A 329 3.91 -13.24 -4.01
C TYR A 329 4.33 -12.44 -2.77
N ASN A 330 4.25 -11.11 -2.80
CA ASN A 330 4.57 -10.28 -1.64
C ASN A 330 3.60 -10.51 -0.48
N SER A 331 2.32 -10.79 -0.78
CA SER A 331 1.30 -11.10 0.25
C SER A 331 1.60 -12.38 1.04
N LEU A 332 2.45 -13.28 0.51
CA LEU A 332 2.90 -14.47 1.24
C LEU A 332 3.69 -14.09 2.51
N PHE A 333 4.55 -13.09 2.41
CA PHE A 333 5.39 -12.63 3.52
C PHE A 333 4.75 -11.46 4.27
N LEU A 334 4.34 -10.40 3.56
CA LEU A 334 3.76 -9.20 4.15
C LEU A 334 2.46 -9.49 4.91
N GLY A 335 1.71 -10.51 4.43
CA GLY A 335 0.51 -10.97 5.09
C GLY A 335 0.74 -11.36 6.56
N GLU A 336 1.90 -11.87 6.95
CA GLU A 336 2.14 -12.24 8.36
C GLU A 336 2.33 -11.01 9.28
N PHE A 337 2.58 -9.83 8.71
CA PHE A 337 2.79 -8.59 9.47
C PHE A 337 1.56 -7.68 9.45
N MET A 338 0.88 -7.55 8.31
CA MET A 338 -0.23 -6.62 8.07
C MET A 338 -1.16 -7.17 6.98
N GLN A 339 -2.36 -6.60 6.84
CA GLN A 339 -3.25 -6.88 5.72
C GLN A 339 -2.68 -6.26 4.44
N PRO A 340 -2.37 -7.06 3.41
CA PRO A 340 -1.89 -6.52 2.14
C PRO A 340 -2.96 -5.70 1.43
N ASP A 341 -2.55 -4.53 0.98
CA ASP A 341 -3.26 -3.64 0.07
C ASP A 341 -2.65 -3.80 -1.33
N TRP A 342 -3.50 -4.18 -2.29
CA TRP A 342 -3.07 -4.49 -3.66
C TRP A 342 -3.07 -3.26 -4.57
N ASP A 343 -3.26 -2.09 -3.98
CA ASP A 343 -3.31 -0.78 -4.64
C ASP A 343 -4.57 -0.54 -5.47
N MET A 344 -4.80 0.74 -5.78
CA MET A 344 -5.85 1.18 -6.68
C MET A 344 -5.74 0.55 -8.07
N PHE A 345 -6.83 0.65 -8.83
CA PHE A 345 -6.85 0.33 -10.25
C PHE A 345 -7.85 1.23 -10.98
N HIS A 346 -7.78 1.22 -12.31
CA HIS A 346 -8.77 1.88 -13.16
C HIS A 346 -9.89 0.90 -13.55
N SER A 347 -11.15 1.28 -13.34
CA SER A 347 -12.30 0.46 -13.75
C SER A 347 -12.56 0.55 -15.26
N LEU A 348 -12.26 1.70 -15.87
CA LEU A 348 -12.35 1.90 -17.32
C LEU A 348 -10.96 1.80 -17.94
N HIS A 349 -10.49 0.57 -18.14
CA HIS A 349 -9.15 0.28 -18.65
C HIS A 349 -9.10 -1.08 -19.38
N PRO A 350 -8.25 -1.29 -20.40
CA PRO A 350 -8.11 -2.59 -21.07
C PRO A 350 -7.78 -3.76 -20.12
N ALA A 351 -7.07 -3.48 -19.01
CA ALA A 351 -6.75 -4.46 -17.97
C ALA A 351 -7.75 -4.49 -16.80
N ALA A 352 -8.90 -3.81 -16.89
CA ALA A 352 -9.76 -3.59 -15.73
C ALA A 352 -10.39 -4.88 -15.19
N ASP A 353 -10.95 -5.75 -16.03
CA ASP A 353 -11.50 -7.06 -15.58
C ASP A 353 -10.41 -7.92 -14.91
N TYR A 354 -9.17 -7.86 -15.43
CA TYR A 354 -8.01 -8.60 -14.87
C TYR A 354 -7.66 -8.12 -13.46
N HIS A 355 -7.56 -6.80 -13.26
CA HIS A 355 -7.30 -6.22 -11.94
C HIS A 355 -8.48 -6.42 -10.98
N ALA A 356 -9.73 -6.24 -11.44
CA ALA A 356 -10.93 -6.44 -10.65
C ALA A 356 -11.05 -7.87 -10.12
N ALA A 357 -10.81 -8.88 -10.98
CA ALA A 357 -10.81 -10.28 -10.59
C ALA A 357 -9.74 -10.58 -9.53
N ALA A 358 -8.56 -9.98 -9.65
CA ALA A 358 -7.49 -10.12 -8.65
C ALA A 358 -7.88 -9.52 -7.30
N ARG A 359 -8.47 -8.31 -7.26
CA ARG A 359 -8.92 -7.70 -6.00
C ARG A 359 -10.07 -8.48 -5.35
N ALA A 360 -10.94 -9.10 -6.13
CA ALA A 360 -12.02 -9.94 -5.62
C ALA A 360 -11.49 -11.15 -4.81
N ILE A 361 -10.34 -11.71 -5.20
CA ILE A 361 -9.70 -12.84 -4.50
C ILE A 361 -8.63 -12.41 -3.48
N GLY A 362 -8.10 -11.19 -3.57
CA GLY A 362 -6.93 -10.75 -2.81
C GLY A 362 -7.16 -10.56 -1.30
N GLY A 363 -8.42 -10.46 -0.86
CA GLY A 363 -8.76 -10.13 0.53
C GLY A 363 -8.27 -8.76 0.99
N CYS A 364 -7.91 -7.90 0.02
CA CYS A 364 -7.38 -6.55 0.17
C CYS A 364 -8.52 -5.51 0.13
N PRO A 365 -8.27 -4.24 0.50
CA PRO A 365 -9.20 -3.16 0.18
C PRO A 365 -9.41 -3.07 -1.34
N ILE A 366 -10.60 -2.59 -1.74
CA ILE A 366 -10.97 -2.40 -3.14
C ILE A 366 -11.29 -0.93 -3.34
N TYR A 367 -10.41 -0.22 -4.03
CA TYR A 367 -10.62 1.18 -4.39
C TYR A 367 -10.10 1.47 -5.80
N VAL A 368 -10.74 2.42 -6.46
CA VAL A 368 -10.33 2.88 -7.81
C VAL A 368 -9.71 4.26 -7.76
N SER A 369 -9.01 4.63 -8.83
CA SER A 369 -8.41 5.96 -9.01
C SER A 369 -8.91 6.67 -10.28
N ASP A 370 -10.02 6.18 -10.84
CA ASP A 370 -10.67 6.76 -12.03
C ASP A 370 -10.88 8.27 -11.90
N LYS A 371 -10.73 8.97 -13.03
CA LYS A 371 -11.19 10.35 -13.17
C LYS A 371 -12.72 10.42 -13.07
N PRO A 372 -13.29 11.49 -12.49
CA PRO A 372 -14.73 11.70 -12.50
C PRO A 372 -15.30 11.55 -13.93
N GLY A 373 -16.42 10.83 -14.06
CA GLY A 373 -17.06 10.56 -15.34
C GLY A 373 -16.41 9.46 -16.19
N ASN A 374 -15.28 8.88 -15.78
CA ASN A 374 -14.55 7.85 -16.53
C ASN A 374 -14.58 6.52 -15.79
N HIS A 375 -15.79 5.99 -15.58
CA HIS A 375 -16.02 4.78 -14.80
C HIS A 375 -16.65 3.68 -15.65
N ASN A 376 -16.31 2.42 -15.36
CA ASN A 376 -17.02 1.26 -15.85
C ASN A 376 -17.94 0.71 -14.74
N PHE A 377 -19.17 1.22 -14.68
CA PHE A 377 -20.11 0.83 -13.63
C PHE A 377 -20.56 -0.63 -13.72
N ASP A 378 -20.57 -1.23 -14.92
CA ASP A 378 -20.91 -2.64 -15.09
C ASP A 378 -19.85 -3.54 -14.47
N LEU A 379 -18.57 -3.17 -14.58
CA LEU A 379 -17.50 -3.84 -13.87
C LEU A 379 -17.58 -3.61 -12.36
N LEU A 380 -17.73 -2.35 -11.93
CA LEU A 380 -17.74 -2.00 -10.51
C LEU A 380 -18.88 -2.70 -9.75
N LYS A 381 -20.06 -2.83 -10.34
CA LYS A 381 -21.21 -3.56 -9.75
C LYS A 381 -20.96 -5.06 -9.57
N LYS A 382 -19.90 -5.63 -10.16
CA LYS A 382 -19.46 -7.02 -9.86
C LYS A 382 -18.68 -7.11 -8.55
N LEU A 383 -18.13 -6.00 -8.05
CA LEU A 383 -17.31 -5.94 -6.82
C LEU A 383 -18.03 -5.25 -5.66
N VAL A 384 -18.90 -4.29 -5.97
CA VAL A 384 -19.47 -3.34 -5.01
C VAL A 384 -20.96 -3.57 -4.86
N LEU A 385 -21.42 -3.74 -3.63
CA LEU A 385 -22.83 -3.85 -3.29
C LEU A 385 -23.52 -2.47 -3.33
N PRO A 386 -24.87 -2.40 -3.45
CA PRO A 386 -25.58 -1.12 -3.57
C PRO A 386 -25.35 -0.14 -2.42
N ASP A 387 -25.03 -0.63 -1.22
CA ASP A 387 -24.71 0.20 -0.05
C ASP A 387 -23.26 0.72 -0.05
N GLY A 388 -22.42 0.25 -0.97
CA GLY A 388 -21.00 0.56 -1.10
C GLY A 388 -20.07 -0.40 -0.36
N SER A 389 -20.59 -1.46 0.27
CA SER A 389 -19.77 -2.51 0.89
C SER A 389 -19.19 -3.47 -0.17
N VAL A 390 -18.14 -4.20 0.20
CA VAL A 390 -17.49 -5.19 -0.67
C VAL A 390 -17.50 -6.59 -0.05
N LEU A 391 -17.55 -7.62 -0.90
CA LEU A 391 -17.48 -9.03 -0.49
C LEU A 391 -16.02 -9.50 -0.36
N ARG A 392 -15.25 -8.83 0.50
CA ARG A 392 -13.82 -9.10 0.68
C ARG A 392 -13.57 -10.51 1.23
N ALA A 393 -12.60 -11.21 0.63
CA ALA A 393 -12.11 -12.48 1.14
C ALA A 393 -11.40 -12.32 2.50
N GLN A 394 -11.37 -13.39 3.30
CA GLN A 394 -11.00 -13.31 4.73
C GLN A 394 -9.50 -13.25 4.99
N LEU A 395 -8.68 -13.85 4.13
CA LEU A 395 -7.23 -13.92 4.30
C LEU A 395 -6.53 -12.99 3.29
N PRO A 396 -5.25 -12.68 3.48
CA PRO A 396 -4.43 -12.21 2.36
C PRO A 396 -4.38 -13.26 1.26
N GLY A 397 -4.69 -12.87 0.02
CA GLY A 397 -4.58 -13.75 -1.14
C GLY A 397 -3.14 -14.19 -1.37
N ARG A 398 -2.92 -15.49 -1.56
CA ARG A 398 -1.58 -16.09 -1.68
C ARG A 398 -1.50 -17.00 -2.90
N PRO A 399 -0.32 -17.16 -3.52
CA PRO A 399 -0.12 -18.21 -4.50
C PRO A 399 -0.44 -19.57 -3.88
N THR A 400 -1.07 -20.44 -4.67
CA THR A 400 -1.20 -21.86 -4.36
C THR A 400 0.18 -22.52 -4.26
N ARG A 401 0.24 -23.70 -3.64
CA ARG A 401 1.51 -24.38 -3.35
C ARG A 401 2.34 -24.68 -4.59
N ASP A 402 1.69 -25.12 -5.67
CA ASP A 402 2.33 -25.40 -6.96
C ASP A 402 2.74 -24.12 -7.70
N SER A 403 2.19 -22.96 -7.34
CA SER A 403 2.59 -21.66 -7.86
C SER A 403 3.75 -21.01 -7.08
N LEU A 404 4.26 -21.57 -5.98
CA LEU A 404 5.23 -20.84 -5.12
C LEU A 404 6.64 -20.68 -5.71
N PHE A 405 7.07 -21.60 -6.57
CA PHE A 405 8.45 -21.66 -7.09
C PHE A 405 8.50 -21.64 -8.62
N VAL A 406 7.46 -21.12 -9.27
CA VAL A 406 7.38 -20.98 -10.72
C VAL A 406 7.48 -19.51 -11.13
N ASP A 407 7.68 -19.23 -12.41
CA ASP A 407 7.72 -17.87 -12.94
C ASP A 407 6.51 -17.64 -13.86
N PRO A 408 5.33 -17.31 -13.30
CA PRO A 408 4.08 -17.23 -14.07
C PRO A 408 4.08 -16.07 -15.06
N ALA A 409 5.11 -15.23 -15.06
CA ALA A 409 5.23 -14.09 -15.93
C ALA A 409 6.09 -14.35 -17.18
N ARG A 410 6.94 -15.39 -17.16
CA ARG A 410 7.95 -15.61 -18.22
C ARG A 410 8.17 -17.06 -18.65
N ASP A 411 7.75 -18.04 -17.86
CA ASP A 411 8.06 -19.45 -18.14
C ASP A 411 7.23 -20.07 -19.28
N ARG A 412 6.24 -19.34 -19.80
CA ARG A 412 5.32 -19.77 -20.89
C ARG A 412 4.56 -21.05 -20.60
N THR A 413 4.46 -21.47 -19.35
CA THR A 413 3.89 -22.76 -18.96
C THR A 413 2.97 -22.63 -17.75
N SER A 414 3.33 -21.81 -16.78
CA SER A 414 2.61 -21.71 -15.51
C SER A 414 1.57 -20.58 -15.55
N LEU A 415 0.39 -20.88 -15.01
CA LEU A 415 -0.61 -19.89 -14.61
C LEU A 415 -0.43 -19.56 -13.13
N LEU A 416 -0.61 -18.31 -12.75
CA LEU A 416 -0.64 -17.92 -11.35
C LEU A 416 -2.00 -18.29 -10.76
N LYS A 417 -2.03 -19.27 -9.85
CA LYS A 417 -3.22 -19.58 -9.06
C LYS A 417 -3.10 -18.92 -7.69
N ILE A 418 -4.11 -18.15 -7.30
CA ILE A 418 -4.22 -17.44 -6.02
C ILE A 418 -5.38 -18.04 -5.25
N TRP A 419 -5.15 -18.43 -4.00
CA TRP A 419 -6.20 -18.98 -3.14
C TRP A 419 -6.56 -18.03 -1.99
N ASN A 420 -7.80 -18.16 -1.51
CA ASN A 420 -8.33 -17.47 -0.33
C ASN A 420 -9.56 -18.21 0.24
N LEU A 421 -10.10 -17.70 1.34
CA LEU A 421 -11.39 -18.11 1.93
C LEU A 421 -12.38 -16.95 1.88
N ASN A 422 -13.66 -17.28 1.66
CA ASN A 422 -14.77 -16.38 1.98
C ASN A 422 -15.57 -16.99 3.16
N LYS A 423 -16.66 -16.33 3.59
CA LYS A 423 -17.48 -16.79 4.73
C LYS A 423 -18.14 -18.16 4.54
N CYS A 424 -18.22 -18.66 3.30
CA CYS A 424 -18.99 -19.83 2.91
C CYS A 424 -18.15 -20.93 2.22
N SER A 425 -17.01 -20.60 1.59
CA SER A 425 -16.24 -21.54 0.77
C SER A 425 -14.77 -21.12 0.59
N GLY A 426 -13.98 -22.04 0.03
CA GLY A 426 -12.71 -21.70 -0.59
C GLY A 426 -12.89 -20.99 -1.93
N VAL A 427 -11.93 -20.17 -2.33
CA VAL A 427 -11.92 -19.48 -3.62
C VAL A 427 -10.52 -19.58 -4.23
N VAL A 428 -10.46 -19.83 -5.54
CA VAL A 428 -9.21 -19.83 -6.32
C VAL A 428 -9.40 -18.95 -7.56
N GLY A 429 -8.54 -17.96 -7.73
CA GLY A 429 -8.44 -17.16 -8.95
C GLY A 429 -7.23 -17.61 -9.76
N VAL A 430 -7.37 -17.70 -11.08
CA VAL A 430 -6.29 -18.16 -11.97
C VAL A 430 -6.02 -17.14 -13.06
N PHE A 431 -4.76 -16.74 -13.16
CA PHE A 431 -4.32 -15.59 -13.93
C PHE A 431 -3.19 -15.99 -14.87
N ASN A 432 -3.36 -15.66 -16.15
CA ASN A 432 -2.26 -15.67 -17.10
C ASN A 432 -1.46 -14.37 -16.91
N CYS A 433 -0.27 -14.47 -16.31
CA CYS A 433 0.61 -13.33 -16.05
C CYS A 433 1.73 -13.19 -17.08
N GLN A 434 1.72 -14.01 -18.14
CA GLN A 434 2.79 -14.07 -19.12
C GLN A 434 2.93 -12.75 -19.90
N GLY A 435 4.09 -12.54 -20.52
CA GLY A 435 4.29 -11.50 -21.54
C GLY A 435 5.08 -10.28 -21.09
N ALA A 436 5.15 -10.01 -19.79
CA ALA A 436 5.99 -8.95 -19.24
C ALA A 436 6.87 -9.45 -18.09
N GLY A 437 8.04 -8.86 -17.91
CA GLY A 437 8.91 -9.15 -16.77
C GLY A 437 9.90 -8.03 -16.45
N TRP A 438 10.46 -8.06 -15.25
CA TRP A 438 11.56 -7.17 -14.86
C TRP A 438 12.83 -7.50 -15.67
N CYS A 439 13.36 -6.50 -16.37
CA CYS A 439 14.62 -6.61 -17.11
C CYS A 439 15.79 -6.12 -16.22
N LYS A 440 16.64 -7.04 -15.77
CA LYS A 440 17.79 -6.72 -14.89
C LYS A 440 18.88 -5.87 -15.56
N ILE A 441 18.92 -5.82 -16.88
CA ILE A 441 19.88 -5.02 -17.65
C ILE A 441 19.38 -3.58 -17.74
N GLU A 442 18.14 -3.41 -18.22
CA GLU A 442 17.53 -2.10 -18.44
C GLU A 442 16.95 -1.46 -17.18
N LYS A 443 16.88 -2.21 -16.07
CA LYS A 443 16.29 -1.78 -14.79
C LYS A 443 14.87 -1.24 -14.92
N LYS A 444 14.09 -1.91 -15.76
CA LYS A 444 12.68 -1.61 -15.97
C LYS A 444 11.88 -2.84 -16.34
N THR A 445 10.59 -2.76 -16.08
CA THR A 445 9.61 -3.72 -16.56
C THR A 445 9.47 -3.62 -18.08
N ARG A 446 9.45 -4.76 -18.77
CA ARG A 446 9.37 -4.82 -20.23
C ARG A 446 8.42 -5.92 -20.70
N ILE A 447 7.68 -5.62 -21.76
CA ILE A 447 6.99 -6.62 -22.56
C ILE A 447 8.03 -7.38 -23.39
N HIS A 448 8.03 -8.70 -23.25
CA HIS A 448 8.85 -9.62 -24.04
C HIS A 448 7.99 -10.52 -24.95
N ASP A 449 6.67 -10.56 -24.72
CA ASP A 449 5.67 -11.16 -25.60
C ASP A 449 4.37 -10.36 -25.52
N THR A 450 3.96 -9.76 -26.64
CA THR A 450 2.77 -8.89 -26.73
C THR A 450 1.47 -9.67 -26.84
N SER A 451 1.52 -10.98 -27.08
CA SER A 451 0.34 -11.81 -27.25
C SER A 451 0.61 -13.21 -26.71
N PRO A 452 0.77 -13.35 -25.38
CA PRO A 452 1.00 -14.64 -24.76
C PRO A 452 -0.07 -15.64 -25.15
N GLY A 453 0.36 -16.88 -25.43
CA GLY A 453 -0.56 -17.96 -25.76
C GLY A 453 -1.47 -18.32 -24.58
N THR A 454 -2.59 -18.96 -24.91
CA THR A 454 -3.46 -19.58 -23.93
C THR A 454 -2.75 -20.73 -23.23
N LEU A 455 -2.81 -20.76 -21.90
CA LEU A 455 -2.24 -21.84 -21.08
C LEU A 455 -3.36 -22.64 -20.43
N THR A 456 -3.07 -23.89 -20.08
CA THR A 456 -4.01 -24.77 -19.37
C THR A 456 -3.47 -25.07 -17.99
N ALA A 457 -4.33 -24.94 -16.97
CA ALA A 457 -4.03 -25.40 -15.62
C ALA A 457 -5.17 -26.24 -15.07
N SER A 458 -4.89 -26.91 -13.95
CA SER A 458 -5.90 -27.61 -13.17
C SER A 458 -6.04 -26.99 -11.78
N VAL A 459 -7.28 -26.95 -11.29
CA VAL A 459 -7.62 -26.53 -9.93
C VAL A 459 -8.24 -27.71 -9.19
N CYS A 460 -7.85 -27.89 -7.94
CA CYS A 460 -8.35 -28.91 -7.04
C CYS A 460 -8.68 -28.30 -5.66
N ALA A 461 -9.41 -29.03 -4.84
CA ALA A 461 -9.81 -28.57 -3.51
C ALA A 461 -8.61 -28.20 -2.62
N SER A 462 -7.51 -28.96 -2.73
CA SER A 462 -6.27 -28.74 -1.98
C SER A 462 -5.45 -27.53 -2.43
N ASP A 463 -5.84 -26.85 -3.52
CA ASP A 463 -5.28 -25.54 -3.85
C ASP A 463 -5.66 -24.48 -2.82
N VAL A 464 -6.78 -24.69 -2.10
CA VAL A 464 -7.16 -23.89 -0.93
C VAL A 464 -6.61 -24.58 0.31
N ASP A 465 -5.46 -24.11 0.80
CA ASP A 465 -4.72 -24.77 1.90
C ASP A 465 -5.56 -24.96 3.18
N LEU A 466 -6.50 -24.04 3.43
CA LEU A 466 -7.39 -24.05 4.60
C LEU A 466 -8.82 -24.49 4.29
N ILE A 467 -9.04 -25.24 3.20
CA ILE A 467 -10.39 -25.66 2.78
C ILE A 467 -11.16 -26.42 3.86
N THR A 468 -10.47 -27.21 4.70
CA THR A 468 -11.07 -27.99 5.78
C THR A 468 -11.75 -27.12 6.84
N GLN A 469 -11.34 -25.85 6.99
CA GLN A 469 -11.96 -24.92 7.93
C GLN A 469 -13.37 -24.51 7.53
N VAL A 470 -13.68 -24.51 6.22
CA VAL A 470 -15.00 -24.15 5.69
C VAL A 470 -15.81 -25.36 5.21
N ALA A 471 -15.14 -26.47 4.88
CA ALA A 471 -15.81 -27.71 4.45
C ALA A 471 -16.28 -28.58 5.64
N GLY A 472 -15.74 -28.36 6.84
CA GLY A 472 -16.06 -29.14 8.04
C GLY A 472 -15.14 -30.35 8.23
N ALA A 473 -15.06 -30.85 9.47
CA ALA A 473 -14.11 -31.90 9.85
C ALA A 473 -14.38 -33.28 9.21
N GLU A 474 -15.61 -33.53 8.77
CA GLU A 474 -16.03 -34.79 8.13
C GLU A 474 -15.93 -34.76 6.60
N TRP A 475 -15.39 -33.68 6.02
CA TRP A 475 -15.27 -33.56 4.57
C TRP A 475 -14.26 -34.57 4.01
N LEU A 476 -14.74 -35.44 3.11
CA LEU A 476 -13.96 -36.53 2.51
C LEU A 476 -13.24 -36.14 1.22
N GLY A 477 -13.21 -34.86 0.86
CA GLY A 477 -12.57 -34.36 -0.36
C GLY A 477 -13.53 -34.07 -1.51
N ASP A 478 -14.81 -34.41 -1.39
CA ASP A 478 -15.81 -34.16 -2.44
C ASP A 478 -15.99 -32.66 -2.69
N THR A 479 -15.72 -32.22 -3.92
CA THR A 479 -15.93 -30.83 -4.34
C THR A 479 -16.90 -30.71 -5.49
N ILE A 480 -17.75 -29.69 -5.35
CA ILE A 480 -18.56 -29.16 -6.43
C ILE A 480 -17.95 -27.85 -6.87
N VAL A 481 -17.70 -27.72 -8.17
CA VAL A 481 -17.22 -26.46 -8.74
C VAL A 481 -18.22 -25.95 -9.74
N TYR A 482 -18.46 -24.64 -9.63
CA TYR A 482 -19.35 -23.89 -10.48
C TYR A 482 -18.55 -22.96 -11.37
N ALA A 483 -18.65 -23.15 -12.68
CA ALA A 483 -18.08 -22.26 -13.68
C ALA A 483 -19.12 -21.22 -14.10
N TYR A 484 -19.00 -19.99 -13.57
CA TYR A 484 -19.98 -18.92 -13.80
C TYR A 484 -20.24 -18.62 -15.28
N ARG A 485 -19.18 -18.50 -16.10
CA ARG A 485 -19.33 -18.15 -17.53
C ARG A 485 -20.07 -19.20 -18.34
N SER A 486 -19.88 -20.47 -18.03
CA SER A 486 -20.54 -21.58 -18.75
C SER A 486 -21.83 -22.06 -18.06
N GLY A 487 -22.12 -21.57 -16.85
CA GLY A 487 -23.24 -22.03 -16.03
C GLY A 487 -23.13 -23.50 -15.64
N THR A 488 -21.93 -24.10 -15.68
CA THR A 488 -21.74 -25.54 -15.52
C THR A 488 -21.36 -25.89 -14.08
N LEU A 489 -21.90 -27.00 -13.60
CA LEU A 489 -21.60 -27.58 -12.30
C LEU A 489 -20.91 -28.93 -12.52
N TRP A 490 -19.76 -29.15 -11.87
CA TRP A 490 -19.05 -30.43 -11.91
C TRP A 490 -18.86 -30.95 -10.49
N GLN A 491 -19.09 -32.25 -10.30
CA GLN A 491 -18.53 -32.98 -9.18
C GLN A 491 -17.18 -33.55 -9.65
N SER A 492 -16.09 -32.97 -9.20
CA SER A 492 -14.75 -33.44 -9.55
C SER A 492 -13.76 -33.02 -8.47
N LEU A 493 -12.76 -33.88 -8.22
CA LEU A 493 -11.61 -33.59 -7.36
C LEU A 493 -10.67 -32.57 -8.01
N THR A 494 -10.65 -32.52 -9.36
CA THR A 494 -9.75 -31.68 -10.16
C THR A 494 -10.45 -31.20 -11.43
N ILE A 495 -10.27 -29.93 -11.79
CA ILE A 495 -10.86 -29.32 -12.98
C ILE A 495 -9.80 -28.63 -13.80
N SER A 496 -9.73 -28.98 -15.08
CA SER A 496 -8.83 -28.37 -16.04
C SER A 496 -9.55 -27.29 -16.84
N PHE A 497 -8.88 -26.17 -17.07
CA PHE A 497 -9.39 -25.07 -17.89
C PHE A 497 -8.21 -24.30 -18.51
N SER A 498 -8.55 -23.47 -19.49
CA SER A 498 -7.58 -22.68 -20.24
C SER A 498 -7.79 -21.19 -19.99
N VAL A 499 -6.69 -20.46 -19.77
CA VAL A 499 -6.66 -19.00 -19.46
C VAL A 499 -5.75 -18.25 -20.42
#